data_AF-A0A453G8G7-F1
#
_entry.id   AF-A0A453G8G7-F1
#
_cell.length_a   1.000
_cell.length_b   1.000
_cell.length_c   1.000
_cell.angle_alpha   90.00
_cell.angle_beta   90.00
_cell.angle_gamma   90.00
#
_symmetry.space_group_name_H-M   'P 1'
#
loop_
_entity.id
_entity.type
_entity.pdbx_description
1 polymer ?
#
loop_
_entity_poly.entity_id
_entity_poly.type
_entity_poly.pdbx_seq_one_letter_code
_entity_poly.pdbx_strand_id
1 'polypeptide(L)'
;MQFWSLEGADEAFGDFGRIDRLDSRTLERGHTKTFACWLWTWNVAHIPTTRALWVLKRGAGRVDEIIGYSPPDRRIPPPPGVRRYDMLIHVDRMEDWTPLSPRSSHSGQSG
;
A
#
# COMPACT_ATOMS: atom_id res chain seq x y z
N MET A 1 3.50 13.22 3.98
CA MET A 1 3.52 11.78 3.68
C MET A 1 4.96 11.35 3.52
N GLN A 2 5.36 10.29 4.21
CA GLN A 2 6.65 9.62 3.99
C GLN A 2 6.35 8.26 3.37
N PHE A 3 6.12 8.21 2.05
CA PHE A 3 6.01 6.91 1.36
C PHE A 3 7.32 6.11 1.43
N TRP A 4 8.42 6.78 1.78
CA TRP A 4 9.74 6.21 1.97
C TRP A 4 9.90 5.39 3.26
N SER A 5 8.81 5.12 3.98
CA SER A 5 8.75 4.16 5.08
C SER A 5 7.67 3.11 4.83
N LEU A 6 7.82 1.93 5.43
CA LEU A 6 6.82 0.87 5.33
C LEU A 6 5.47 1.31 5.89
N GLU A 7 5.46 1.98 7.04
CA GLU A 7 4.22 2.50 7.64
C GLU A 7 3.51 3.50 6.73
N GLY A 8 4.25 4.41 6.07
CA GLY A 8 3.65 5.38 5.17
C GLY A 8 3.18 4.77 3.85
N ALA A 9 3.85 3.72 3.37
CA ALA A 9 3.39 2.95 2.23
C ALA A 9 2.14 2.12 2.58
N ASP A 10 2.09 1.52 3.77
CA ASP A 10 0.94 0.75 4.25
C ASP A 10 -0.28 1.63 4.48
N GLU A 11 -0.11 2.81 5.10
CA GLU A 11 -1.16 3.83 5.22
C GLU A 11 -1.72 4.24 3.85
N ALA A 12 -0.85 4.27 2.84
CA ALA A 12 -1.21 4.70 1.50
C ALA A 12 -1.80 3.60 0.62
N PHE A 13 -1.49 2.32 0.83
CA PHE A 13 -1.80 1.23 -0.12
C PHE A 13 -2.31 -0.07 0.53
N GLY A 14 -2.42 -0.12 1.85
CA GLY A 14 -2.80 -1.31 2.62
C GLY A 14 -4.24 -1.80 2.43
N ASP A 15 -5.08 -1.02 1.74
CA ASP A 15 -6.48 -1.33 1.42
C ASP A 15 -6.64 -2.32 0.25
N PHE A 16 -5.63 -2.47 -0.62
CA PHE A 16 -5.68 -3.42 -1.75
C PHE A 16 -4.56 -4.46 -1.75
N GLY A 17 -3.75 -4.51 -0.68
CA GLY A 17 -2.74 -5.53 -0.48
C GLY A 17 -1.89 -5.26 0.76
N ARG A 18 -0.87 -6.09 0.99
CA ARG A 18 0.04 -5.93 2.13
C ARG A 18 1.42 -5.52 1.63
N ILE A 19 1.93 -4.41 2.13
CA ILE A 19 3.28 -3.96 1.79
C ILE A 19 4.31 -4.91 2.41
N ASP A 20 5.17 -5.47 1.56
CA ASP A 20 6.23 -6.40 1.95
C ASP A 20 7.52 -5.64 2.28
N ARG A 21 8.02 -4.90 1.29
CA ARG A 21 9.26 -4.14 1.39
C ARG A 21 9.30 -3.00 0.39
N LEU A 22 10.10 -1.99 0.70
CA LEU A 22 10.43 -0.94 -0.25
C LEU A 22 11.51 -1.43 -1.23
N ASP A 23 11.39 -1.01 -2.50
CA ASP A 23 12.42 -1.28 -3.51
C ASP A 23 13.70 -0.46 -3.19
N SER A 24 14.89 -0.96 -3.49
CA SER A 24 16.12 -0.20 -3.21
C SER A 24 16.18 1.12 -3.98
N ARG A 25 15.62 1.16 -5.21
CA ARG A 25 15.50 2.37 -6.03
C ARG A 25 14.74 3.49 -5.32
N THR A 26 13.85 3.12 -4.41
CA THR A 26 13.03 4.04 -3.61
C THR A 26 13.84 4.71 -2.51
N LEU A 27 14.69 3.94 -1.81
CA LEU A 27 15.52 4.44 -0.72
C LEU A 27 16.64 5.36 -1.22
N GLU A 28 17.26 5.01 -2.35
CA GLU A 28 18.32 5.81 -2.98
C GLU A 28 17.81 7.18 -3.48
N ARG A 29 16.52 7.27 -3.77
CA ARG A 29 15.91 8.40 -4.45
C ARG A 29 14.99 9.24 -3.59
N GLY A 30 15.09 9.26 -2.26
CA GLY A 30 14.15 9.89 -1.31
C GLY A 30 13.60 11.33 -1.60
N HIS A 31 14.05 12.00 -2.67
CA HIS A 31 13.55 13.25 -3.24
C HIS A 31 12.79 13.13 -4.58
N THR A 32 12.61 11.94 -5.18
CA THR A 32 11.93 11.80 -6.47
C THR A 32 10.41 11.74 -6.31
N LYS A 33 9.68 12.14 -7.36
CA LYS A 33 8.20 11.99 -7.41
C LYS A 33 7.74 10.54 -7.60
N THR A 34 8.68 9.59 -7.68
CA THR A 34 8.45 8.18 -7.99
C THR A 34 8.98 7.32 -6.86
N PHE A 35 8.17 6.34 -6.46
CA PHE A 35 8.40 5.39 -5.39
C PHE A 35 8.02 3.99 -5.91
N ALA A 36 8.70 2.95 -5.44
CA ALA A 36 8.43 1.55 -5.75
C ALA A 36 8.46 0.68 -4.48
N CYS A 37 7.57 -0.30 -4.42
CA CYS A 37 7.49 -1.29 -3.34
C CYS A 37 7.03 -2.64 -3.86
N TRP A 38 7.25 -3.67 -3.05
CA TRP A 38 6.65 -4.97 -3.21
C TRP A 38 5.37 -5.04 -2.37
N LEU A 39 4.30 -5.54 -2.98
CA LEU A 39 2.98 -5.69 -2.38
C LEU A 39 2.49 -7.12 -2.62
N TRP A 40 2.05 -7.77 -1.54
CA TRP A 40 1.27 -9.00 -1.63
C TRP A 40 -0.18 -8.67 -1.98
N THR A 41 -0.70 -9.29 -3.03
CA THR A 41 -2.11 -9.20 -3.41
C THR A 41 -2.67 -10.56 -3.74
N TRP A 42 -3.96 -10.74 -3.46
CA TRP A 42 -4.70 -11.93 -3.89
C TRP A 42 -5.03 -11.90 -5.38
N ASN A 43 -5.17 -10.71 -5.96
CA ASN A 43 -5.49 -10.52 -7.37
C ASN A 43 -4.92 -9.20 -7.88
N VAL A 44 -4.03 -9.27 -8.87
CA VAL A 44 -3.43 -8.09 -9.50
C VAL A 44 -4.46 -7.18 -10.16
N ALA A 45 -5.59 -7.72 -10.63
CA ALA A 45 -6.67 -6.91 -11.21
C ALA A 45 -7.32 -5.94 -10.21
N HIS A 46 -7.12 -6.13 -8.91
CA HIS A 46 -7.62 -5.21 -7.88
C HIS A 46 -6.68 -4.03 -7.61
N ILE A 47 -5.46 -4.05 -8.17
CA ILE A 47 -4.53 -2.92 -8.03
C ILE A 47 -5.05 -1.78 -8.92
N PRO A 48 -5.44 -0.64 -8.37
CA PRO A 48 -5.89 0.48 -9.17
C PRO A 48 -4.74 1.05 -9.99
N THR A 49 -5.03 1.57 -11.18
CA THR A 49 -4.03 2.25 -12.02
C THR A 49 -3.79 3.70 -11.60
N THR A 50 -4.74 4.29 -10.87
CA THR A 50 -4.63 5.64 -10.32
C THR A 50 -5.19 5.71 -8.90
N ARG A 51 -4.63 6.58 -8.06
CA ARG A 51 -5.11 6.79 -6.68
C ARG A 51 -5.02 8.25 -6.27
N ALA A 52 -6.09 8.75 -5.66
CA ALA A 52 -6.07 10.03 -4.98
C ALA A 52 -5.60 9.86 -3.53
N LEU A 53 -4.58 10.61 -3.13
CA LEU A 53 -4.07 10.67 -1.78
C LEU A 53 -4.31 12.05 -1.19
N TRP A 54 -4.88 12.06 0.01
CA TRP A 54 -5.22 13.27 0.74
C TRP A 54 -4.18 13.47 1.84
N VAL A 55 -3.39 14.53 1.72
CA VAL A 55 -2.31 14.84 2.64
C VAL A 55 -2.76 15.91 3.60
N LEU A 56 -2.78 15.53 4.88
CA LEU A 56 -2.98 16.42 6.01
C LEU A 56 -1.61 16.81 6.59
N LYS A 57 -1.53 18.01 7.17
CA LYS A 57 -0.39 18.35 8.04
C LYS A 57 -0.38 17.36 9.22
N ARG A 58 0.79 16.88 9.63
CA ARG A 58 0.92 16.01 10.80
C ARG A 58 0.24 16.69 12.00
N GLY A 59 -0.67 15.97 12.68
CA GLY A 59 -1.48 16.49 13.80
C GLY A 59 -2.79 17.17 13.40
N ALA A 60 -3.06 17.43 12.11
CA ALA A 60 -4.34 17.97 11.68
C ALA A 60 -5.43 16.87 11.76
N GLY A 61 -6.49 17.12 12.52
CA GLY A 61 -7.60 16.18 12.71
C GLY A 61 -7.35 15.05 13.72
N ARG A 62 -6.15 14.96 14.31
CA ARG A 62 -5.89 14.12 15.48
C ARG A 62 -6.10 14.95 16.74
N VAL A 63 -7.06 14.56 17.58
CA VAL A 63 -7.04 14.87 19.01
C VAL A 63 -6.21 13.77 19.63
N ASP A 64 -5.12 14.11 20.34
CA ASP A 64 -4.41 13.10 21.14
C ASP A 64 -5.42 12.45 22.08
N GLU A 65 -5.48 11.12 22.07
CA GLU A 65 -6.43 10.35 22.86
C GLU A 65 -6.17 10.64 24.35
N ILE A 66 -6.98 11.51 24.94
CA ILE A 66 -6.91 11.78 26.37
C ILE A 66 -7.46 10.54 27.07
N ILE A 67 -6.59 9.82 27.79
CA ILE A 67 -6.97 8.66 28.60
C ILE A 67 -8.14 9.06 29.51
N GLY A 68 -9.29 8.41 29.33
CA GLY A 68 -10.50 8.67 30.11
C GLY A 68 -11.54 9.58 29.46
N TYR A 69 -11.33 10.04 28.22
CA TYR A 69 -12.29 10.88 27.50
C TYR A 69 -12.73 10.22 26.18
N SER A 70 -13.96 9.71 26.12
CA SER A 70 -14.58 9.33 24.83
C SER A 70 -15.03 10.60 24.10
N PRO A 71 -14.52 10.90 22.90
CA PRO A 71 -15.03 12.04 22.13
C PRO A 71 -16.47 11.73 21.71
N PRO A 72 -17.40 12.71 21.76
CA PRO A 72 -18.72 12.53 21.16
C PRO A 72 -18.55 12.23 19.66
N ASP A 73 -19.42 11.39 19.11
CA ASP A 73 -19.46 10.96 17.71
C ASP A 73 -19.41 12.18 16.77
N ARG A 74 -18.19 12.56 16.37
CA ARG A 74 -17.94 13.79 15.64
C ARG A 74 -17.64 13.38 14.21
N ARG A 75 -18.61 13.61 13.33
CA ARG A 75 -18.35 13.80 11.90
C ARG A 75 -17.48 15.05 11.77
N ILE A 76 -16.17 14.87 11.91
CA ILE A 76 -15.18 15.94 11.81
C ILE A 76 -15.11 16.33 10.33
N PRO A 77 -15.46 17.57 9.95
CA PRO A 77 -15.24 18.03 8.59
C PRO A 77 -13.75 17.91 8.26
N PRO A 78 -13.39 17.50 7.03
CA PRO A 78 -11.99 17.30 6.66
C PRO A 78 -11.19 18.59 6.99
N PRO A 79 -10.00 18.47 7.61
CA PRO A 79 -9.27 19.64 8.08
C PRO A 79 -9.03 20.65 6.95
N PRO A 80 -9.25 21.96 7.18
CA PRO A 80 -8.99 22.96 6.16
C PRO A 80 -7.52 22.90 5.70
N GLY A 81 -7.30 22.89 4.39
CA GLY A 81 -5.96 22.83 3.79
C GLY A 81 -5.45 21.43 3.39
N VAL A 82 -6.34 20.44 3.24
CA VAL A 82 -5.99 19.13 2.66
C VAL A 82 -5.43 19.31 1.24
N ARG A 83 -4.24 18.77 0.97
CA ARG A 83 -3.72 18.71 -0.41
C ARG A 83 -4.08 17.36 -1.02
N ARG A 84 -4.68 17.39 -2.20
CA ARG A 84 -4.91 16.20 -3.01
C ARG A 84 -3.73 15.97 -3.96
N TYR A 85 -3.27 14.73 -4.03
CA TYR A 85 -2.32 14.27 -5.02
C TYR A 85 -2.94 13.09 -5.77
N ASP A 86 -2.98 13.16 -7.09
CA ASP A 86 -3.31 11.99 -7.89
C ASP A 86 -2.01 11.27 -8.27
N MET A 87 -1.95 9.99 -7.95
CA MET A 87 -0.82 9.11 -8.17
C MET A 87 -1.16 8.12 -9.28
N LEU A 88 -0.19 7.86 -10.14
CA LEU A 88 -0.23 6.77 -11.11
C LEU A 88 0.46 5.55 -10.50
N ILE A 89 -0.17 4.40 -10.62
CA ILE A 89 0.34 3.12 -10.14
C ILE A 89 0.60 2.24 -11.35
N HIS A 90 1.83 1.73 -11.43
CA HIS A 90 2.26 0.82 -12.47
C HIS A 90 2.80 -0.46 -11.81
N VAL A 91 2.33 -1.60 -12.31
CA VAL A 91 2.87 -2.92 -11.93
C VAL A 91 4.05 -3.21 -12.86
N ASP A 92 5.26 -2.98 -12.36
CA ASP A 92 6.53 -3.20 -13.07
C ASP A 92 6.88 -4.69 -13.16
N ARG A 93 6.60 -5.43 -12.08
CA ARG A 93 6.89 -6.87 -11.95
C ARG A 93 5.82 -7.57 -11.12
N MET A 94 5.51 -8.81 -11.49
CA MET A 94 4.65 -9.72 -10.73
C MET A 94 5.38 -11.05 -10.54
N GLU A 95 5.29 -11.61 -9.34
CA GLU A 95 5.69 -12.99 -9.06
C GLU A 95 4.44 -13.76 -8.66
N ASP A 96 4.15 -14.85 -9.38
CA ASP A 96 3.04 -15.74 -9.03
C ASP A 96 3.52 -16.77 -8.01
N TRP A 97 2.95 -16.70 -6.81
CA TRP A 97 3.23 -17.60 -5.70
C TRP A 97 2.17 -18.70 -5.54
N THR A 98 1.29 -18.87 -6.53
CA THR A 98 0.32 -19.97 -6.56
C THR A 98 1.08 -21.30 -6.47
N PRO A 99 0.79 -22.15 -5.47
CA PRO A 99 1.44 -23.45 -5.37
C PRO A 99 1.23 -24.23 -6.66
N LEU A 100 2.33 -24.68 -7.27
CA LEU A 100 2.24 -25.59 -8.41
C LEU A 100 1.51 -26.84 -7.96
N SER A 101 0.47 -27.24 -8.72
CA SER A 101 -0.18 -28.52 -8.50
C SER A 101 0.88 -29.63 -8.48
N PRO A 102 0.78 -30.60 -7.55
CA PRO A 102 1.65 -31.77 -7.58
C PRO A 102 1.56 -32.38 -8.97
N ARG A 103 2.70 -32.51 -9.68
CA ARG A 103 2.71 -33.26 -10.93
C ARG A 103 2.22 -34.66 -10.58
N SER A 104 1.17 -35.13 -11.25
CA SER A 104 0.75 -36.51 -11.10
C SER A 104 1.93 -37.41 -11.42
N SER A 105 2.22 -38.34 -10.52
CA SER A 105 3.24 -39.37 -10.71
C SER A 105 2.77 -40.35 -11.77
N HIS A 106 2.79 -39.95 -13.05
CA HIS A 106 2.67 -40.88 -14.16
C HIS A 106 4.02 -41.52 -14.41
N SER A 107 4.39 -42.48 -13.55
CA SER A 107 5.34 -43.53 -13.88
C SER A 107 4.59 -44.61 -14.67
N GLY A 108 4.42 -44.38 -15.97
CA GLY A 108 4.05 -45.41 -16.93
C GLY A 108 5.21 -45.65 -17.86
N GLN A 109 6.21 -46.43 -17.41
CA GLN A 109 7.15 -47.08 -18.32
C GLN A 109 6.34 -48.07 -19.16
N SER A 110 6.17 -47.79 -20.46
CA SER A 110 5.78 -48.82 -21.41
C SER A 110 7.05 -49.50 -21.93
N GLY A 111 7.14 -50.80 -21.69
CA GLY A 111 8.13 -51.69 -22.29
C GLY A 111 7.76 -52.12 -23.71
#